data_AF-A0A1J5RHH4-F1
#
_entry.id   AF-A0A1J5RHH4-F1
#
_cell.length_a   1.000
_cell.length_b   1.000
_cell.length_c   1.000
_cell.angle_alpha   90.00
_cell.angle_beta   90.00
_cell.angle_gamma   90.00
#
_symmetry.space_group_name_H-M   'P 1'
#
loop_
_entity.id
_entity.type
_entity.pdbx_description
1 polymer ?
#
loop_
_entity_poly.entity_id
_entity_poly.type
_entity_poly.pdbx_seq_one_letter_code
_entity_poly.pdbx_strand_id
1 'polypeptide(L)'
;MSAPWPLILSLSAVTLAPRLLPALWGQRFAPPRWFRRWLDAVPYAALGALIFPGILTADPKTPLTGLAAGAAALLAAGLRLPAYAAAIASVLAATLVQTLR
;
A
#
# COMPACT_ATOMS: atom_id res chain seq x y z
N MET A 1 -14.62 24.87 -17.20
CA MET A 1 -14.54 24.11 -15.92
C MET A 1 -15.80 23.27 -15.82
N SER A 2 -15.75 22.01 -16.23
CA SER A 2 -16.86 21.07 -16.06
C SER A 2 -17.04 20.81 -14.56
N ALA A 3 -18.25 21.01 -14.03
CA ALA A 3 -18.53 20.81 -12.62
C ALA A 3 -18.11 19.39 -12.19
N PRO A 4 -17.32 19.22 -11.10
CA PRO A 4 -16.79 17.92 -10.68
C PRO A 4 -17.83 17.01 -10.03
N TRP A 5 -19.07 17.48 -9.85
CA TRP A 5 -20.15 16.75 -9.18
C TRP A 5 -20.42 15.35 -9.71
N PRO A 6 -20.46 15.10 -11.05
CA PRO A 6 -20.67 13.75 -11.56
C PRO A 6 -19.55 12.80 -11.13
N LEU A 7 -18.30 13.27 -11.15
CA LEU A 7 -17.13 12.48 -10.82
C LEU A 7 -17.11 12.11 -9.32
N ILE A 8 -17.46 13.06 -8.45
CA ILE A 8 -17.57 12.82 -7.01
C ILE A 8 -18.71 11.84 -6.70
N LEU A 9 -19.87 11.99 -7.33
CA LEU A 9 -21.01 11.08 -7.13
C LEU A 9 -20.68 9.66 -7.61
N SER A 10 -20.03 9.52 -8.76
CA SER A 10 -19.59 8.22 -9.27
C SER A 10 -18.55 7.56 -8.37
N LEU A 11 -17.50 8.27 -7.94
CA LEU A 11 -16.48 7.72 -7.04
C LEU A 11 -17.07 7.31 -5.68
N SER A 12 -17.96 8.15 -5.14
CA SER A 12 -18.65 7.86 -3.87
C SER A 12 -19.52 6.61 -4.00
N ALA A 13 -20.30 6.48 -5.08
CA ALA A 13 -21.13 5.31 -5.32
C ALA A 13 -20.30 4.01 -5.44
N VAL A 14 -19.21 4.05 -6.22
CA VAL A 14 -18.33 2.89 -6.42
C VAL A 14 -17.57 2.51 -5.15
N THR A 15 -17.26 3.47 -4.27
CA THR A 15 -16.57 3.19 -2.99
C THR A 15 -17.53 2.72 -1.91
N LEU A 16 -18.75 3.29 -1.83
CA LEU A 16 -19.75 2.88 -0.85
C LEU A 16 -20.29 1.48 -1.14
N ALA A 17 -20.46 1.09 -2.41
CA ALA A 17 -20.98 -0.23 -2.76
C ALA A 17 -20.21 -1.40 -2.08
N PRO A 18 -18.89 -1.56 -2.25
CA PRO A 18 -18.12 -2.62 -1.59
C PRO A 18 -17.99 -2.43 -0.08
N ARG A 19 -18.23 -1.23 0.45
CA ARG A 19 -18.17 -0.93 1.91
C ARG A 19 -19.47 -1.24 2.63
N LEU A 20 -20.60 -0.97 1.98
CA LEU A 20 -21.95 -1.23 2.49
C LEU A 20 -22.36 -2.69 2.29
N LEU A 21 -21.89 -3.37 1.24
CA LEU A 21 -22.14 -4.81 1.04
C LEU A 21 -21.81 -5.64 2.30
N PRO A 22 -20.59 -5.54 2.88
CA PRO A 22 -20.25 -6.25 4.12
C PRO A 22 -21.00 -5.72 5.33
N ALA A 23 -21.27 -4.41 5.42
CA ALA A 23 -21.95 -3.82 6.57
C ALA A 23 -23.43 -4.23 6.67
N LEU A 24 -24.14 -4.34 5.54
CA LEU A 24 -25.57 -4.66 5.49
C LEU A 24 -25.85 -6.17 5.50
N TRP A 25 -24.96 -6.99 4.92
CA TRP A 25 -25.16 -8.44 4.78
C TRP A 25 -24.22 -9.30 5.64
N GLY A 26 -23.51 -8.68 6.59
CA GLY A 26 -22.31 -9.19 7.29
C GLY A 26 -22.36 -10.57 7.96
N GLN A 27 -23.51 -11.25 8.03
CA GLN A 27 -23.60 -12.63 8.53
C GLN A 27 -24.37 -13.62 7.63
N ARG A 28 -25.07 -13.16 6.57
CA ARG A 28 -25.90 -14.04 5.72
C ARG A 28 -25.25 -14.39 4.39
N PHE A 29 -24.39 -13.52 3.87
CA PHE A 29 -23.58 -13.82 2.69
C PHE A 29 -22.24 -14.37 3.14
N ALA A 30 -22.11 -15.69 3.19
CA ALA A 30 -20.81 -16.32 3.22
C ALA A 30 -20.32 -16.47 1.78
N PRO A 31 -19.45 -15.58 1.26
CA PRO A 31 -18.89 -15.77 -0.06
C PRO A 31 -18.23 -17.15 -0.15
N PRO A 32 -18.30 -17.81 -1.32
CA PRO A 32 -17.71 -19.12 -1.51
C PRO A 32 -16.21 -19.07 -1.20
N ARG A 33 -15.66 -20.18 -0.70
CA ARG A 33 -14.28 -20.26 -0.19
C ARG A 33 -13.24 -19.74 -1.20
N TRP A 34 -13.46 -19.92 -2.49
CA TRP A 34 -12.57 -19.42 -3.54
C TRP A 34 -12.53 -17.89 -3.59
N PHE A 35 -13.68 -17.22 -3.45
CA PHE A 35 -13.79 -15.76 -3.54
C PHE A 35 -13.20 -15.09 -2.31
N ARG A 36 -13.36 -15.68 -1.13
CA ARG A 36 -12.69 -15.23 0.11
C ARG A 36 -11.16 -15.25 -0.05
N ARG A 37 -10.61 -16.38 -0.48
CA ARG A 37 -9.16 -16.53 -0.72
C ARG A 37 -8.64 -15.54 -1.76
N TRP A 38 -9.43 -15.27 -2.80
CA TRP A 38 -9.08 -14.28 -3.81
C TRP A 38 -9.09 -12.86 -3.23
N LEU A 39 -10.15 -12.48 -2.50
CA LEU A 39 -10.23 -11.17 -1.84
C LEU A 39 -9.11 -10.95 -0.83
N ASP A 40 -8.72 -11.98 -0.08
CA ASP A 40 -7.60 -11.89 0.88
C ASP A 40 -6.26 -11.65 0.17
N ALA A 41 -6.09 -12.12 -1.07
CA ALA A 41 -4.86 -11.93 -1.84
C ALA A 41 -4.74 -10.53 -2.48
N VAL A 42 -5.87 -9.88 -2.78
CA VAL A 42 -5.91 -8.57 -3.46
C VAL A 42 -5.10 -7.49 -2.70
N PRO A 43 -5.28 -7.28 -1.38
CA PRO A 43 -4.50 -6.29 -0.64
C PRO A 43 -2.99 -6.53 -0.69
N TYR A 44 -2.55 -7.78 -0.52
CA TYR A 44 -1.12 -8.11 -0.53
C TYR A 44 -0.49 -7.92 -1.91
N ALA A 45 -1.20 -8.30 -2.97
CA ALA A 45 -0.76 -8.08 -4.34
C ALA A 45 -0.69 -6.57 -4.66
N ALA A 46 -1.69 -5.79 -4.25
CA ALA A 46 -1.71 -4.34 -4.45
C ALA A 46 -0.55 -3.65 -3.69
N LEU A 47 -0.30 -4.03 -2.43
CA LEU A 47 0.83 -3.51 -1.65
C LEU A 47 2.16 -3.82 -2.35
N GLY A 48 2.39 -5.05 -2.79
CA GLY A 48 3.61 -5.41 -3.51
C GLY A 48 3.76 -4.64 -4.83
N ALA A 49 2.68 -4.54 -5.60
CA ALA A 49 2.65 -3.85 -6.88
C ALA A 49 2.84 -2.32 -6.75
N LEU A 50 2.48 -1.70 -5.62
CA LEU A 50 2.76 -0.28 -5.36
C LEU A 50 4.14 -0.04 -4.75
N ILE A 51 4.53 -0.85 -3.75
CA ILE A 51 5.75 -0.63 -2.97
C ILE A 51 6.99 -0.87 -3.82
N PHE A 52 7.02 -1.95 -4.61
CA PHE A 52 8.21 -2.30 -5.39
C PHE A 52 8.61 -1.22 -6.40
N PRO A 53 7.73 -0.74 -7.30
CA PRO A 53 8.07 0.39 -8.16
C PRO A 53 8.29 1.67 -7.36
N GLY A 54 7.51 1.90 -6.29
CA GLY A 54 7.68 3.08 -5.43
C GLY A 54 9.08 3.22 -4.84
N ILE A 55 9.71 2.11 -4.46
CA ILE A 55 11.09 2.07 -3.99
C ILE A 55 12.08 2.39 -5.13
N LEU A 56 11.88 1.81 -6.30
CA LEU A 56 12.79 1.99 -7.43
C LEU A 56 12.72 3.40 -8.05
N THR A 57 11.55 4.03 -8.01
CA THR A 57 11.31 5.37 -8.57
C THR A 57 11.36 6.49 -7.54
N ALA A 58 11.70 6.19 -6.28
CA ALA A 58 11.72 7.18 -5.19
C ALA A 58 12.72 8.32 -5.44
N ASP A 59 13.86 8.02 -6.08
CA ASP A 59 14.89 8.99 -6.39
C ASP A 59 15.27 8.90 -7.88
N PRO A 60 14.98 9.92 -8.69
CA PRO A 60 15.31 9.94 -10.11
C PRO A 60 16.80 9.90 -10.41
N LYS A 61 17.65 10.33 -9.47
CA LYS A 61 19.10 10.40 -9.68
C LYS A 61 19.77 9.05 -9.48
N THR A 62 19.32 8.30 -8.47
CA THR A 62 19.93 7.04 -8.06
C THR A 62 18.92 6.06 -7.47
N PRO A 63 18.61 4.93 -8.12
CA PRO A 63 17.70 3.93 -7.56
C PRO A 63 18.26 3.23 -6.30
N LEU A 64 19.56 3.41 -6.00
CA LEU A 64 20.24 2.85 -4.85
C LEU A 64 19.74 3.42 -3.50
N THR A 65 19.30 4.68 -3.45
CA THR A 65 18.73 5.29 -2.23
C THR A 65 17.43 4.60 -1.83
N GLY A 66 16.56 4.36 -2.81
CA GLY A 66 15.35 3.56 -2.63
C GLY A 66 15.66 2.13 -2.20
N LEU A 67 16.55 1.44 -2.89
CA LEU A 67 16.94 0.06 -2.54
C LEU A 67 17.48 -0.06 -1.11
N ALA A 68 18.30 0.88 -0.66
CA ALA A 68 18.80 0.93 0.71
C ALA A 68 17.67 1.14 1.73
N ALA A 69 16.74 2.06 1.46
CA ALA A 69 15.57 2.30 2.29
C ALA A 69 14.66 1.06 2.37
N GLY A 70 14.41 0.41 1.24
CA GLY A 70 13.64 -0.83 1.15
C GLY A 70 14.30 -1.99 1.91
N ALA A 71 15.63 -2.14 1.79
CA ALA A 71 16.39 -3.13 2.54
C ALA A 71 16.33 -2.87 4.06
N ALA A 72 16.47 -1.61 4.49
CA ALA A 72 16.33 -1.23 5.89
C ALA A 72 14.92 -1.52 6.43
N ALA A 73 13.88 -1.25 5.64
CA ALA A 73 12.50 -1.58 5.99
C ALA A 73 12.29 -3.11 6.13
N LEU A 74 12.83 -3.90 5.19
CA LEU A 74 12.76 -5.36 5.23
C LEU A 74 13.50 -5.96 6.43
N LEU A 75 14.68 -5.44 6.75
CA LEU A 75 15.44 -5.84 7.93
C LEU A 75 14.67 -5.52 9.22
N ALA A 76 14.11 -4.31 9.32
CA ALA A 76 13.30 -3.92 10.47
C ALA A 76 12.04 -4.80 10.61
N ALA A 77 11.36 -5.11 9.51
CA ALA A 77 10.22 -6.02 9.50
C ALA A 77 10.61 -7.46 9.89
N GLY A 78 11.77 -7.96 9.42
CA GLY A 78 12.31 -9.27 9.79
C GLY A 78 12.62 -9.40 11.28
N LEU A 79 13.02 -8.29 11.94
CA LEU A 79 13.19 -8.20 13.39
C LEU A 79 11.88 -8.10 14.18
N ARG A 80 10.72 -8.22 13.51
CA ARG A 80 9.37 -8.08 14.10
C ARG A 80 9.14 -6.73 14.78
N LEU A 81 9.83 -5.68 14.32
CA LEU A 81 9.59 -4.32 14.81
C LEU A 81 8.22 -3.81 14.33
N PRO A 82 7.60 -2.88 15.07
CA PRO A 82 6.34 -2.30 14.65
C PRO A 82 6.49 -1.49 13.36
N ALA A 83 5.42 -1.42 12.56
CA ALA A 83 5.46 -0.82 11.21
C ALA A 83 5.96 0.63 11.20
N TYR A 84 5.64 1.42 12.23
CA TYR A 84 6.14 2.78 12.34
C TYR A 84 7.67 2.83 12.52
N ALA A 85 8.27 1.88 13.24
CA ALA A 85 9.71 1.81 13.42
C ALA A 85 10.42 1.41 12.12
N ALA A 86 9.85 0.48 11.36
CA ALA A 86 10.34 0.14 10.03
C ALA A 86 10.29 1.33 9.06
N ALA A 87 9.23 2.14 9.11
CA ALA A 87 9.13 3.36 8.33
C ALA A 87 10.24 4.36 8.69
N ILE A 88 10.44 4.63 9.99
CA ILE A 88 11.50 5.52 10.48
C ILE A 88 12.89 5.02 10.03
N ALA A 89 13.16 3.72 10.19
CA ALA A 89 14.43 3.13 9.77
C ALA A 89 14.66 3.28 8.25
N SER A 90 13.63 3.11 7.43
CA SER A 90 13.74 3.30 5.98
C SER A 90 14.06 4.75 5.60
N VAL A 91 13.44 5.73 6.28
CA VAL A 91 13.67 7.16 6.03
C VAL A 91 15.08 7.55 6.45
N LEU A 92 15.54 7.09 7.63
CA LEU A 92 16.91 7.33 8.09
C LEU A 92 17.95 6.70 7.16
N ALA A 93 17.70 5.50 6.64
CA ALA A 93 18.57 4.89 5.65
C ALA A 93 18.59 5.68 4.33
N ALA A 94 17.43 6.15 3.85
CA ALA A 94 17.34 6.98 2.66
C ALA A 94 18.14 8.28 2.80
N THR A 95 17.95 9.02 3.90
CA THR A 95 18.63 10.30 4.14
C THR A 95 20.12 10.13 4.35
N LEU A 96 20.55 9.07 5.04
CA LEU A 96 21.97 8.75 5.22
C LEU A 96 22.66 8.51 3.87
N VAL A 97 22.05 7.70 3.00
CA VAL A 97 22.60 7.42 1.66
C VAL A 97 22.58 8.67 0.78
N GLN A 98 21.55 9.51 0.91
CA GLN A 98 21.44 10.76 0.15
C GLN A 98 22.43 11.83 0.63
N THR A 99 22.86 11.81 1.90
CA THR A 99 23.85 12.76 2.44
C THR A 99 25.29 12.36 2.11
N LEU A 100 25.54 11.07 1.89
CA LEU A 100 26.86 10.53 1.51
C LEU A 100 27.17 10.67 0.00
N ARG A 101 26.25 11.23 -0.80
CA ARG A 101 26.38 11.49 -2.24
C ARG A 101 26.14 12.96 -2.56
#